data_AF-A0A8J3I664-F1
#
_entry.id   AF-A0A8J3I664-F1
#
_cell.length_a   1.000
_cell.length_b   1.000
_cell.length_c   1.000
_cell.angle_alpha   90.00
_cell.angle_beta   90.00
_cell.angle_gamma   90.00
#
_symmetry.space_group_name_H-M   'P 1'
#
loop_
_entity.id
_entity.type
_entity.pdbx_description
1 polymer ?
#
loop_
_entity_poly.entity_id
_entity_poly.type
_entity_poly.pdbx_seq_one_letter_code
_entity_poly.pdbx_strand_id
1 'polypeptide(L)'
;MEGVARARASHLNPFIAGPFVLKVVSLVGVFLGNGLGLACTNIYYPSLRQALAEDAYLGRVTASTSWLILGAVPIDTAAAGALQGLIGLRWTLVCEAIGLLFGVLWVLGARIRNLRTLPDRASIEMTEESPLVSQADQVQIEA
;
A
#
# COMPACT_ATOMS: atom_id res chain seq x y z
N MET A 1 -48.27 24.35 17.87
CA MET A 1 -48.04 23.09 17.14
C MET A 1 -46.57 22.95 16.72
N GLU A 2 -45.61 23.24 17.61
CA GLU A 2 -44.17 23.28 17.28
C GLU A 2 -43.34 22.14 17.92
N GLY A 3 -43.96 21.29 18.76
CA GLY A 3 -43.27 20.25 19.51
C GLY A 3 -43.00 18.95 18.74
N VAL A 4 -43.76 18.66 17.68
CA VAL A 4 -43.69 17.36 16.98
C VAL A 4 -42.59 17.33 15.90
N ALA A 5 -42.17 18.50 15.39
CA ALA A 5 -41.16 18.58 14.33
C ALA A 5 -39.73 18.26 14.80
N ARG A 6 -39.42 18.40 16.10
CA ARG A 6 -38.07 18.10 16.64
C ARG A 6 -37.83 16.62 16.94
N ALA A 7 -38.89 15.81 17.08
CA ALA A 7 -38.76 14.41 17.48
C ALA A 7 -38.34 13.48 16.33
N ARG A 8 -38.68 13.82 15.08
CA ARG A 8 -38.48 12.93 13.92
C ARG A 8 -37.03 12.88 13.38
N ALA A 9 -36.14 13.76 13.86
CA ALA A 9 -34.74 13.82 13.43
C ALA A 9 -33.76 13.01 14.32
N SER A 10 -34.24 12.38 15.41
CA SER A 10 -33.34 11.80 16.43
C SER A 10 -33.01 10.32 16.27
N HIS A 11 -33.62 9.61 15.31
CA HIS A 11 -33.46 8.14 15.20
C HIS A 11 -32.32 7.66 14.29
N LEU A 12 -31.57 8.54 13.63
CA LEU A 12 -30.58 8.13 12.61
C LEU A 12 -29.12 8.33 13.04
N ASN A 13 -28.77 7.94 14.26
CA ASN A 13 -27.36 7.72 14.57
C ASN A 13 -27.08 6.58 15.56
N PRO A 14 -27.08 5.31 15.11
CA PRO A 14 -26.66 4.19 15.95
C PRO A 14 -25.20 4.32 16.46
N PHE A 15 -24.36 5.17 15.84
CA PHE A 15 -22.97 5.36 16.26
C PHE A 15 -22.78 6.23 17.52
N ILE A 16 -23.78 7.02 17.95
CA ILE A 16 -23.62 7.86 19.15
C ILE A 16 -23.99 7.11 20.44
N ALA A 17 -24.84 6.08 20.37
CA ALA A 17 -25.42 5.43 21.55
C ALA A 17 -24.46 4.54 22.38
N GLY A 18 -23.29 4.16 21.82
CA GLY A 18 -22.31 3.35 22.54
C GLY A 18 -21.48 4.13 23.57
N PRO A 19 -20.99 3.47 24.64
CA PRO A 19 -20.16 4.12 25.66
C PRO A 19 -18.94 4.80 25.02
N PHE A 20 -18.68 6.05 25.40
CA PHE A 20 -17.61 6.89 24.84
C PHE A 20 -16.25 6.16 24.79
N VAL A 21 -15.95 5.39 25.85
CA VAL A 21 -14.73 4.59 25.95
C VAL A 21 -14.58 3.61 24.80
N LEU A 22 -15.65 2.92 24.39
CA LEU A 22 -15.58 1.93 23.30
C LEU A 22 -15.25 2.60 21.96
N LYS A 23 -15.80 3.80 21.72
CA LYS A 23 -15.48 4.59 20.52
C LYS A 23 -14.02 5.04 20.51
N VAL A 24 -13.52 5.52 21.63
CA VAL A 24 -12.12 5.94 21.76
C VAL A 24 -11.18 4.75 21.57
N VAL A 25 -11.44 3.62 22.24
CA VAL A 25 -10.63 2.40 22.11
C VAL A 25 -10.64 1.89 20.67
N SER A 26 -11.81 1.88 20.01
CA SER A 26 -11.90 1.51 18.59
C SER A 26 -11.10 2.44 17.69
N LEU A 27 -11.19 3.76 17.90
CA LEU A 27 -10.48 4.74 17.09
C LEU A 27 -8.95 4.59 17.25
N VAL A 28 -8.49 4.41 18.49
CA VAL A 28 -7.08 4.15 18.80
C VAL A 28 -6.62 2.85 18.16
N GLY A 29 -7.41 1.78 18.25
CA GLY A 29 -7.10 0.49 17.63
C GLY A 29 -6.95 0.60 16.11
N VAL A 30 -7.86 1.30 15.44
CA VAL A 30 -7.79 1.55 13.99
C VAL A 30 -6.56 2.39 13.64
N PHE A 31 -6.27 3.45 14.39
CA PHE A 31 -5.08 4.29 14.16
C PHE A 31 -3.78 3.52 14.32
N LEU A 32 -3.67 2.71 15.38
CA LEU A 32 -2.49 1.87 15.63
C LEU A 32 -2.32 0.81 14.55
N GLY A 33 -3.41 0.13 14.16
CA GLY A 33 -3.40 -0.86 13.09
C GLY A 33 -2.97 -0.27 11.75
N ASN A 34 -3.51 0.90 11.40
CA ASN A 34 -3.13 1.62 10.19
C ASN A 34 -1.65 2.06 10.22
N GLY A 35 -1.20 2.66 11.33
CA GLY A 35 0.19 3.09 11.51
C GLY A 35 1.19 1.93 11.42
N LEU A 36 0.88 0.80 12.06
CA LEU A 36 1.70 -0.40 11.99
C LEU A 36 1.74 -0.96 10.55
N GLY A 37 0.60 -1.03 9.87
CA GLY A 37 0.53 -1.46 8.47
C GLY A 37 1.35 -0.57 7.54
N LEU A 38 1.28 0.76 7.72
CA LEU A 38 2.10 1.71 6.97
C LEU A 38 3.59 1.51 7.25
N ALA A 39 3.98 1.32 8.50
CA ALA A 39 5.38 1.09 8.87
C ALA A 39 5.92 -0.19 8.22
N CYS A 40 5.17 -1.29 8.29
CA CYS A 40 5.55 -2.55 7.67
C CYS A 40 5.69 -2.43 6.15
N THR A 41 4.73 -1.78 5.47
CA THR A 41 4.77 -1.62 4.01
C THR A 41 5.90 -0.70 3.55
N ASN A 42 6.21 0.37 4.30
CA ASN A 42 7.34 1.26 3.99
C ASN A 42 8.69 0.56 4.05
N ILE A 43 8.83 -0.52 4.82
CA ILE A 43 10.06 -1.32 4.86
C ILE A 43 9.99 -2.43 3.80
N TYR A 44 8.88 -3.15 3.73
CA TYR A 44 8.74 -4.31 2.86
C TYR A 44 8.89 -3.97 1.37
N TYR A 45 8.24 -2.90 0.90
CA TYR A 45 8.25 -2.55 -0.53
C TYR A 45 9.64 -2.16 -1.06
N PRO A 46 10.42 -1.30 -0.37
CA PRO A 46 11.80 -1.03 -0.77
C PRO A 46 12.71 -2.24 -0.67
N SER A 47 12.62 -3.04 0.42
CA SER A 47 13.45 -4.23 0.59
C SER A 47 13.22 -5.27 -0.50
N LEU A 48 11.96 -5.48 -0.88
CA LEU A 48 11.63 -6.39 -1.99
C LEU A 48 12.21 -5.90 -3.32
N ARG A 49 12.19 -4.59 -3.57
CA ARG A 49 12.79 -4.00 -4.78
C ARG A 49 14.31 -4.13 -4.77
N GLN A 50 14.97 -3.89 -3.64
CA GLN A 50 16.42 -4.05 -3.49
C GLN A 50 16.86 -5.50 -3.72
N ALA A 51 16.04 -6.46 -3.29
CA ALA A 51 16.35 -7.88 -3.49
C ALA A 51 16.16 -8.35 -4.94
N LEU A 52 15.28 -7.71 -5.72
CA LEU A 52 14.92 -8.14 -7.08
C LEU A 52 15.55 -7.30 -8.19
N ALA A 53 15.91 -6.05 -7.93
CA ALA A 53 16.41 -5.13 -8.95
C ALA A 53 17.93 -4.93 -8.86
N GLU A 54 18.55 -4.79 -10.01
CA GLU A 54 19.96 -4.47 -10.17
C GLU A 54 20.24 -3.00 -9.84
N ASP A 55 21.38 -2.72 -9.21
CA ASP A 55 21.65 -1.43 -8.56
C ASP A 55 21.57 -0.23 -9.51
N ALA A 56 21.88 -0.43 -10.80
CA ALA A 56 21.82 0.59 -11.83
C ALA A 56 20.40 1.11 -12.14
N TYR A 57 19.35 0.31 -11.88
CA TYR A 57 17.96 0.66 -12.22
C TYR A 57 17.12 1.07 -11.01
N LEU A 58 17.64 0.95 -9.78
CA LEU A 58 16.92 1.26 -8.54
C LEU A 58 16.36 2.69 -8.51
N GLY A 59 17.12 3.67 -9.00
CA GLY A 59 16.68 5.06 -9.09
C GLY A 59 15.48 5.24 -10.03
N ARG A 60 15.52 4.60 -11.20
CA ARG A 60 14.43 4.67 -12.20
C ARG A 60 13.17 3.96 -11.71
N VAL A 61 13.30 2.74 -11.21
CA VAL A 61 12.16 1.95 -10.69
C VAL A 61 11.50 2.65 -9.52
N THR A 62 12.30 3.25 -8.62
CA THR A 62 11.78 4.01 -7.49
C THR A 62 11.05 5.26 -7.95
N ALA A 63 11.60 6.02 -8.89
CA ALA A 63 10.92 7.18 -9.46
C ALA A 63 9.59 6.81 -10.13
N SER A 64 9.55 5.75 -10.95
CA SER A 64 8.32 5.28 -11.60
C SER A 64 7.27 4.81 -10.59
N THR A 65 7.69 4.04 -9.57
CA THR A 65 6.78 3.55 -8.53
C THR A 65 6.19 4.70 -7.72
N SER A 66 7.02 5.64 -7.28
CA SER A 66 6.56 6.82 -6.54
C SER A 66 5.68 7.72 -7.40
N TRP A 67 5.97 7.87 -8.70
CA TRP A 67 5.11 8.62 -9.61
C TRP A 67 3.72 8.00 -9.74
N LEU A 68 3.62 6.68 -9.85
CA LEU A 68 2.33 5.98 -9.90
C LEU A 68 1.56 6.12 -8.58
N ILE A 69 2.24 5.94 -7.45
CA ILE A 69 1.61 6.03 -6.11
C ILE A 69 1.13 7.46 -5.85
N LEU A 70 2.03 8.44 -5.98
CA LEU A 70 1.71 9.85 -5.71
C LEU A 70 0.74 10.42 -6.75
N GLY A 71 0.76 9.92 -7.99
CA GLY A 71 -0.18 10.29 -9.04
C GLY A 71 -1.60 9.76 -8.81
N ALA A 72 -1.75 8.63 -8.10
CA ALA A 72 -3.06 8.10 -7.74
C ALA A 72 -3.74 8.90 -6.60
N VAL A 73 -2.96 9.49 -5.69
CA VAL A 73 -3.46 10.30 -4.56
C VAL A 73 -4.41 11.44 -4.99
N PRO A 74 -4.08 12.32 -5.94
CA PRO A 74 -5.00 13.39 -6.35
C PRO A 74 -6.28 12.85 -7.00
N ILE A 75 -6.20 11.71 -7.70
CA ILE A 75 -7.36 11.08 -8.33
C ILE A 75 -8.30 10.54 -7.25
N ASP A 76 -7.75 9.83 -6.27
CA ASP A 76 -8.47 9.29 -5.12
C ASP A 76 -9.15 10.40 -4.31
N THR A 77 -8.37 11.40 -3.88
CA THR A 77 -8.90 12.52 -3.09
C THR A 77 -9.98 13.31 -3.82
N ALA A 78 -9.85 13.52 -5.14
CA ALA A 78 -10.88 14.17 -5.94
C ALA A 78 -12.16 13.31 -6.03
N ALA A 79 -12.02 12.00 -6.24
CA ALA A 79 -13.14 11.06 -6.27
C ALA A 79 -13.85 10.98 -4.91
N ALA A 80 -13.11 10.85 -3.82
CA ALA A 80 -13.65 10.84 -2.46
C ALA A 80 -14.36 12.15 -2.12
N GLY A 81 -13.80 13.31 -2.50
CA GLY A 81 -14.41 14.62 -2.31
C GLY A 81 -15.71 14.79 -3.11
N ALA A 82 -15.73 14.36 -4.38
CA ALA A 82 -16.94 14.36 -5.20
C ALA A 82 -18.02 13.44 -4.60
N LEU A 83 -17.62 12.23 -4.18
CA LEU A 83 -18.51 11.27 -3.54
C LEU A 83 -19.09 11.84 -2.23
N GLN A 84 -18.28 12.51 -1.42
CA GLN A 84 -18.71 13.22 -0.22
C GLN A 84 -19.78 14.28 -0.52
N GLY A 85 -19.67 15.01 -1.63
CA GLY A 85 -20.68 15.97 -2.06
C GLY A 85 -22.01 15.33 -2.48
N LEU A 86 -21.99 14.10 -3.01
CA LEU A 86 -23.16 13.41 -3.55
C LEU A 86 -23.95 12.62 -2.50
N ILE A 87 -23.27 11.78 -1.71
CA ILE A 87 -23.92 10.86 -0.76
C ILE A 87 -23.79 11.32 0.70
N GLY A 88 -23.07 12.42 0.93
CA GLY A 88 -22.81 12.99 2.25
C GLY A 88 -21.71 12.26 3.02
N LEU A 89 -21.10 12.99 3.97
CA LEU A 89 -19.91 12.56 4.72
C LEU A 89 -20.03 11.17 5.36
N ARG A 90 -21.20 10.84 5.93
CA ARG A 90 -21.40 9.57 6.64
C ARG A 90 -21.24 8.35 5.73
N TRP A 91 -21.91 8.36 4.58
CA TRP A 91 -21.88 7.23 3.67
C TRP A 91 -20.54 7.13 2.97
N THR A 92 -19.88 8.26 2.69
CA THR A 92 -18.50 8.27 2.19
C THR A 92 -17.54 7.58 3.17
N LEU A 93 -17.61 7.89 4.47
CA LEU A 93 -16.77 7.23 5.48
C LEU A 93 -17.00 5.72 5.57
N VAL A 94 -18.24 5.26 5.37
CA VAL A 94 -18.57 3.82 5.32
C VAL A 94 -17.99 3.17 4.06
N CYS A 95 -18.11 3.81 2.91
CA CYS A 95 -17.51 3.34 1.66
C CYS A 95 -15.98 3.26 1.77
N GLU A 96 -15.33 4.27 2.33
CA GLU A 96 -13.89 4.30 2.62
C GLU A 96 -13.47 3.13 3.53
N ALA A 97 -14.22 2.91 4.62
CA ALA A 97 -13.93 1.81 5.53
C ALA A 97 -14.04 0.43 4.85
N ILE A 98 -15.03 0.25 3.96
CA ILE A 98 -15.18 -0.97 3.16
C ILE A 98 -14.01 -1.11 2.17
N GLY A 99 -13.61 -0.01 1.51
CA GLY A 99 -12.46 0.01 0.60
C GLY A 99 -11.16 -0.40 1.29
N LEU A 100 -10.91 0.14 2.49
CA LEU A 100 -9.77 -0.25 3.32
C LEU A 100 -9.80 -1.75 3.68
N LEU A 101 -10.96 -2.26 4.10
CA LEU A 101 -11.12 -3.67 4.44
C LEU A 101 -10.88 -4.58 3.22
N PHE A 102 -11.38 -4.18 2.05
CA PHE A 102 -11.16 -4.88 0.80
C PHE A 102 -9.69 -4.89 0.40
N GLY A 103 -8.95 -3.78 0.61
CA GLY A 103 -7.51 -3.70 0.40
C GLY A 103 -6.74 -4.69 1.29
N VAL A 104 -7.10 -4.81 2.57
CA VAL A 104 -6.50 -5.79 3.48
C VAL A 104 -6.79 -7.22 3.01
N LEU A 105 -8.03 -7.52 2.63
CA LEU A 105 -8.41 -8.83 2.10
C LEU A 105 -7.66 -9.16 0.81
N TRP A 106 -7.49 -8.17 -0.07
CA TRP A 106 -6.75 -8.32 -1.31
C TRP A 106 -5.29 -8.67 -1.04
N VAL A 107 -4.63 -7.97 -0.11
CA VAL A 107 -3.23 -8.25 0.27
C VAL A 107 -3.09 -9.61 0.93
N LEU A 108 -4.05 -10.01 1.78
CA LEU A 108 -4.04 -11.31 2.45
C LEU A 108 -4.30 -12.47 1.46
N GLY A 109 -5.13 -12.22 0.45
CA GLY A 109 -5.38 -13.13 -0.67
C GLY A 109 -4.25 -13.15 -1.70
N ALA A 110 -3.54 -12.04 -1.89
CA ALA A 110 -2.36 -11.97 -2.72
C ALA A 110 -1.31 -12.91 -2.13
N ARG A 111 -0.90 -13.91 -2.92
CA ARG A 111 -0.06 -15.03 -2.52
C ARG A 111 1.41 -14.61 -2.32
N ILE A 112 1.66 -13.57 -1.52
CA ILE A 112 2.98 -13.09 -1.10
C ILE A 112 3.79 -14.22 -0.44
N ARG A 113 3.09 -15.23 0.11
CA ARG A 113 3.67 -16.43 0.73
C ARG A 113 4.45 -17.34 -0.24
N ASN A 114 4.28 -17.20 -1.56
CA ASN A 114 4.97 -18.05 -2.55
C ASN A 114 6.34 -17.53 -3.02
N LEU A 115 6.78 -16.34 -2.59
CA LEU A 115 8.09 -15.78 -2.96
C LEU A 115 9.20 -16.22 -1.99
N ARG A 116 9.13 -17.44 -1.46
CA ARG A 116 10.14 -17.98 -0.52
C ARG A 116 11.46 -18.34 -1.21
N THR A 117 11.51 -18.26 -2.53
CA THR A 117 12.71 -18.47 -3.35
C THR A 117 13.08 -17.12 -3.98
N LEU A 118 13.94 -16.37 -3.30
CA LEU A 118 14.69 -15.30 -3.95
C LEU A 118 15.77 -15.97 -4.82
N PRO A 119 15.91 -15.62 -6.11
CA PRO A 119 17.06 -16.03 -6.90
C PRO A 119 18.33 -15.61 -6.17
N ASP A 120 19.24 -16.55 -5.92
CA ASP A 120 20.51 -16.26 -5.29
C ASP A 120 21.32 -15.35 -6.23
N ARG A 121 21.70 -14.15 -5.79
CA ARG A 121 22.42 -13.16 -6.61
C ARG A 121 23.72 -13.75 -7.17
N ALA A 122 24.32 -14.71 -6.46
CA ALA A 122 25.50 -15.47 -6.89
C ALA A 122 25.27 -16.32 -8.16
N SER A 123 24.03 -16.75 -8.43
CA SER A 123 23.72 -17.57 -9.62
C SER A 123 23.63 -16.77 -10.92
N ILE A 124 23.35 -15.45 -10.83
CA ILE A 124 23.30 -14.55 -11.99
C ILE A 124 24.72 -14.17 -12.42
N GLU A 125 25.60 -13.87 -11.45
CA GLU A 125 27.01 -13.52 -11.70
C GLU A 125 27.78 -14.71 -12.33
N MET A 126 27.52 -15.94 -11.88
CA MET A 126 28.11 -17.16 -12.48
C MET A 126 27.59 -17.48 -13.90
N THR A 127 26.45 -16.91 -14.31
CA THR A 127 25.91 -17.12 -15.67
C THR A 127 26.42 -16.06 -16.65
N GLU A 128 26.76 -14.86 -16.15
CA GLU A 128 27.29 -13.75 -16.94
C GLU A 128 28.81 -13.83 -17.16
N GLU A 129 29.54 -14.58 -16.33
CA GLU A 129 30.97 -14.89 -16.50
C GLU A 129 31.28 -15.89 -17.65
N SER A 130 30.39 -15.93 -18.65
CA SER A 130 30.54 -16.70 -19.89
C SER A 130 31.44 -15.95 -20.89
N PRO A 131 32.19 -16.66 -21.76
CA PRO A 131 33.66 -16.79 -21.82
C PRO A 131 34.47 -15.56 -22.31
N LEU A 132 33.92 -14.35 -22.28
CA LEU A 132 34.52 -13.15 -22.89
C LEU A 132 35.75 -12.65 -22.11
N VAL A 133 35.81 -12.87 -20.79
CA VAL A 133 36.97 -12.52 -19.96
C VAL A 133 38.15 -13.48 -20.21
N SER A 134 37.86 -14.74 -20.55
CA SER A 134 38.90 -15.71 -20.94
C SER A 134 39.51 -15.41 -22.31
N GLN A 135 38.80 -14.73 -23.21
CA GLN A 135 39.32 -14.38 -24.54
C GLN A 135 40.16 -13.09 -24.52
N ALA A 136 39.83 -12.14 -23.65
CA ALA A 136 40.62 -10.91 -23.47
C ALA A 136 42.00 -11.18 -22.86
N ASP A 137 42.11 -12.16 -21.97
CA ASP A 137 43.38 -12.55 -21.34
C ASP A 137 44.28 -13.37 -22.29
N GLN A 138 43.68 -14.19 -23.18
CA GLN A 138 44.43 -14.99 -24.16
C GLN A 138 45.02 -14.14 -25.30
N VAL A 139 44.39 -13.01 -25.66
CA VAL A 139 44.92 -12.10 -26.70
C VAL A 139 46.07 -11.23 -26.19
N GLN A 140 46.15 -10.97 -24.88
CA GLN A 140 47.26 -10.18 -24.31
C GLN A 140 48.54 -10.97 -24.06
N ILE A 141 48.50 -12.31 -24.04
CA ILE A 141 49.69 -13.14 -23.85
C ILE A 141 50.39 -13.46 -25.20
N GLU A 142 49.76 -13.16 -26.34
CA GLU A 142 50.28 -13.44 -27.69
C GLU A 142 50.91 -12.23 -28.42
N ALA A 143 51.16 -11.11 -27.73
CA ALA A 143 51.80 -9.90 -28.28
C ALA A 143 53.10 -9.54 -27.55
#